data_AF-A0A935YY37-F1
#
_entry.id   AF-A0A935YY37-F1
#
_cell.length_a   1.000
_cell.length_b   1.000
_cell.length_c   1.000
_cell.angle_alpha   90.00
_cell.angle_beta   90.00
_cell.angle_gamma   90.00
#
_symmetry.space_group_name_H-M   'P 1'
#
loop_
_entity.id
_entity.type
_entity.pdbx_description
1 polymer ?
#
loop_
_entity_poly.entity_id
_entity_poly.type
_entity_poly.pdbx_seq_one_letter_code
_entity_poly.pdbx_strand_id
1 'polypeptide(L)'
;MSTVVLSAASPRYPALERIAGELARALAAVGETEVRTFELAGLPLAHCLGEFDCWARSPGTCRAKDAENEIAKAVHDASRVVLLDAVTFGGHSSTVKRAQDRLLCLLSPFFEKRALLTHHAARYERAPSFHAVGWMPRIDEAEVETFLGLADANAINLISPRVGAVVVDDTSSPEARVDALTGMLVSEEVPGARLVDRASLRAALFEAAKGDFSTEAMRAPARVAFLVGSAKPKGTSVSERLASAMAQRFEHEGVGSEVHFVADLQHENTRTSAELEALASADLLVLAAPLYWDALPALTTLALERIATVRAAGPKRGKLAALVNCGFPEPEHARTALRIVCHFAARAHYHLAGGLALGAGGMVGEGPIDAQRGPMEHVKKALDSAVHALARGENVPEAAIEGMADKAMAESLYRFLGGLGWRYQAHKNGIPQSALTARPFDTE
;
A
#
# COMPACT_ATOMS: atom_id res chain seq x y z
N MET A 1 -3.08 29.37 -8.21
CA MET A 1 -2.33 28.10 -8.09
C MET A 1 -3.02 27.09 -9.01
N SER A 2 -2.31 26.02 -9.38
CA SER A 2 -2.88 24.92 -10.14
C SER A 2 -3.08 23.70 -9.24
N THR A 3 -4.28 23.11 -9.29
CA THR A 3 -4.66 21.93 -8.51
C THR A 3 -5.08 20.79 -9.45
N VAL A 4 -4.54 19.61 -9.20
CA VAL A 4 -5.01 18.36 -9.79
C VAL A 4 -5.82 17.58 -8.75
N VAL A 5 -7.05 17.19 -9.11
CA VAL A 5 -7.88 16.32 -8.28
C VAL A 5 -7.92 14.93 -8.91
N LEU A 6 -7.48 13.92 -8.17
CA LEU A 6 -7.61 12.51 -8.54
C LEU A 6 -8.81 11.95 -7.77
N SER A 7 -9.94 11.77 -8.45
CA SER A 7 -11.24 11.53 -7.82
C SER A 7 -11.77 10.12 -8.06
N ALA A 8 -12.20 9.44 -7.01
CA ALA A 8 -13.03 8.23 -7.08
C ALA A 8 -14.53 8.54 -7.26
N ALA A 9 -14.92 9.81 -7.27
CA ALA A 9 -16.31 10.20 -7.53
C ALA A 9 -16.78 9.62 -8.88
N SER A 10 -17.99 9.07 -8.86
CA SER A 10 -18.63 8.48 -10.02
C SER A 10 -20.12 8.35 -9.76
N PRO A 11 -20.95 8.10 -10.80
CA PRO A 11 -22.39 7.90 -10.64
C PRO A 11 -22.77 6.73 -9.70
N ARG A 12 -21.82 5.82 -9.42
CA ARG A 12 -22.02 4.71 -8.46
C ARG A 12 -21.85 5.15 -6.99
N TYR A 13 -21.24 6.30 -6.75
CA TYR A 13 -20.99 6.88 -5.42
C TYR A 13 -21.50 8.32 -5.36
N PRO A 14 -22.84 8.54 -5.29
CA PRO A 14 -23.43 9.88 -5.27
C PRO A 14 -22.91 10.76 -4.13
N ALA A 15 -22.52 10.15 -3.01
CA ALA A 15 -21.91 10.88 -1.90
C ALA A 15 -20.58 11.52 -2.32
N LEU A 16 -19.71 10.78 -3.03
CA LEU A 16 -18.45 11.33 -3.53
C LEU A 16 -18.65 12.40 -4.60
N GLU A 17 -19.67 12.30 -5.45
CA GLU A 17 -20.01 13.38 -6.40
C GLU A 17 -20.42 14.66 -5.67
N ARG A 18 -21.19 14.54 -4.59
CA ARG A 18 -21.53 15.66 -3.72
C ARG A 18 -20.30 16.25 -3.04
N ILE A 19 -19.43 15.43 -2.47
CA ILE A 19 -18.16 15.90 -1.86
C ILE A 19 -17.27 16.56 -2.91
N ALA A 20 -17.22 16.07 -4.16
CA ALA A 20 -16.47 16.71 -5.24
C ALA A 20 -16.97 18.15 -5.51
N GLY A 21 -18.29 18.35 -5.52
CA GLY A 21 -18.88 19.68 -5.63
C GLY A 21 -18.59 20.59 -4.44
N GLU A 22 -18.54 20.03 -3.23
CA GLU A 22 -18.13 20.75 -2.00
C GLU A 22 -16.64 21.13 -2.03
N LEU A 23 -15.76 20.22 -2.48
CA LEU A 23 -14.33 20.47 -2.67
C LEU A 23 -14.08 21.55 -3.72
N ALA A 24 -14.84 21.57 -4.82
CA ALA A 24 -14.74 22.63 -5.82
C ALA A 24 -15.05 24.01 -5.23
N ARG A 25 -16.04 24.12 -4.34
CA ARG A 25 -16.34 25.36 -3.62
C ARG A 25 -15.23 25.75 -2.65
N ALA A 26 -14.68 24.79 -1.90
CA ALA A 26 -13.56 25.02 -0.99
C ALA A 26 -12.30 25.50 -1.75
N LEU A 27 -11.99 24.89 -2.90
CA LEU A 27 -10.89 25.30 -3.78
C LEU A 27 -11.09 26.74 -4.29
N ALA A 28 -12.29 27.09 -4.75
CA ALA A 28 -12.60 28.45 -5.16
C ALA A 28 -12.46 29.46 -3.99
N ALA A 29 -12.88 29.08 -2.79
CA ALA A 29 -12.78 29.93 -1.60
C ALA A 29 -11.33 30.23 -1.19
N VAL A 30 -10.39 29.30 -1.40
CA VAL A 30 -8.95 29.52 -1.16
C VAL A 30 -8.23 30.17 -2.35
N GLY A 31 -8.97 30.63 -3.37
CA GLY A 31 -8.42 31.34 -4.53
C GLY A 31 -7.78 30.45 -5.60
N GLU A 32 -8.15 29.17 -5.66
CA GLU A 32 -7.68 28.29 -6.73
C GLU A 32 -8.32 28.67 -8.08
N THR A 33 -7.49 28.91 -9.10
CA THR A 33 -7.92 29.42 -10.41
C THR A 33 -7.89 28.36 -11.51
N GLU A 34 -7.07 27.33 -11.36
CA GLU A 34 -6.90 26.25 -12.33
C GLU A 34 -7.07 24.91 -11.64
N VAL A 35 -8.21 24.25 -11.86
CA VAL A 35 -8.49 22.93 -11.31
C VAL A 35 -8.69 21.94 -12.44
N ARG A 36 -7.89 20.87 -12.45
CA ARG A 36 -8.05 19.74 -13.37
C ARG A 36 -8.43 18.50 -12.58
N THR A 37 -9.61 17.96 -12.87
CA THR A 37 -10.12 16.75 -12.20
C THR A 37 -10.02 15.54 -13.13
N PHE A 38 -9.48 14.45 -12.60
CA PHE A 38 -9.49 13.13 -13.24
C PHE A 38 -10.46 12.21 -12.52
N GLU A 39 -11.57 11.85 -13.18
CA GLU A 39 -12.54 10.87 -12.67
C GLU A 39 -12.03 9.44 -12.92
N LEU A 40 -11.36 8.89 -11.92
CA LEU A 40 -10.57 7.67 -12.05
C LEU A 40 -11.40 6.42 -12.34
N ALA A 41 -12.67 6.38 -11.93
CA ALA A 41 -13.54 5.22 -12.13
C ALA A 41 -13.81 4.94 -13.62
N GLY A 42 -13.98 5.99 -14.43
CA GLY A 42 -14.26 5.90 -15.87
C GLY A 42 -13.03 5.98 -16.78
N LEU A 43 -11.86 6.34 -16.24
CA LEU A 43 -10.64 6.50 -17.01
C LEU A 43 -10.03 5.14 -17.41
N PRO A 44 -9.57 4.98 -18.67
CA PRO A 44 -8.79 3.83 -19.08
C PRO A 44 -7.41 3.92 -18.40
N LEU A 45 -7.28 3.24 -17.27
CA LEU A 45 -6.07 3.23 -16.45
C LEU A 45 -5.85 1.82 -15.90
N ALA A 46 -4.78 1.17 -16.32
CA ALA A 46 -4.39 -0.15 -15.83
C ALA A 46 -3.72 -0.06 -14.45
N HIS A 47 -3.74 -1.16 -13.71
CA HIS A 47 -3.04 -1.29 -12.44
C HIS A 47 -1.52 -1.32 -12.62
N CYS A 48 -0.79 -0.86 -11.60
CA CYS A 48 0.67 -0.99 -11.56
C CYS A 48 1.09 -2.45 -11.38
N LEU A 49 1.89 -2.98 -12.30
CA LEU A 49 2.40 -4.35 -12.24
C LEU A 49 3.67 -4.49 -11.38
N GLY A 50 4.23 -3.38 -10.90
CA GLY A 50 5.45 -3.39 -10.08
C GLY A 50 6.74 -3.71 -10.83
N GLU A 51 6.72 -3.61 -12.17
CA GLU A 51 7.83 -3.99 -13.03
C GLU A 51 9.07 -3.08 -12.87
N PHE A 52 8.87 -1.88 -12.32
CA PHE A 52 9.87 -0.80 -12.25
C PHE A 52 10.39 -0.36 -13.63
N ASP A 53 9.66 -0.66 -14.69
CA ASP A 53 9.99 -0.25 -16.06
C ASP A 53 10.04 1.28 -16.20
N CYS A 54 9.27 2.04 -15.40
CA CYS A 54 9.35 3.50 -15.32
C CYS A 54 10.69 4.03 -14.78
N TRP A 55 11.59 3.14 -14.31
CA TRP A 55 12.97 3.47 -13.98
C TRP A 55 13.97 2.69 -14.84
N ALA A 56 13.67 1.43 -15.15
CA ALA A 56 14.62 0.50 -15.76
C ALA A 56 14.54 0.46 -17.30
N ARG A 57 13.46 0.95 -17.91
CA ARG A 57 13.25 0.89 -19.37
C ARG A 57 12.77 2.21 -19.98
N SER A 58 11.91 2.94 -19.30
CA SER A 58 11.45 4.29 -19.67
C SER A 58 11.61 5.24 -18.49
N PRO A 59 12.85 5.64 -18.13
CA PRO A 59 13.09 6.46 -16.96
C PRO A 59 12.22 7.73 -16.90
N GLY A 60 11.37 7.81 -15.88
CA GLY A 60 10.48 8.95 -15.62
C GLY A 60 9.10 8.89 -16.28
N THR A 61 8.77 7.85 -17.06
CA THR A 61 7.43 7.66 -17.66
C THR A 61 6.98 6.20 -17.57
N CYS A 62 5.68 5.94 -17.45
CA CYS A 62 5.19 4.58 -17.56
C CYS A 62 5.12 4.14 -19.03
N ARG A 63 5.43 2.87 -19.29
CA ARG A 63 5.34 2.28 -20.64
C ARG A 63 3.90 1.97 -21.06
N ALA A 64 2.98 1.83 -20.10
CA ALA A 64 1.60 1.54 -20.44
C ALA A 64 1.01 2.72 -21.23
N LYS A 65 0.30 2.39 -22.31
CA LYS A 65 -0.30 3.37 -23.22
C LYS A 65 -1.74 3.65 -22.80
N ASP A 66 -1.90 4.29 -21.66
CA ASP A 66 -3.18 4.63 -21.05
C ASP A 66 -3.11 6.01 -20.38
N ALA A 67 -4.11 6.39 -19.59
CA ALA A 67 -4.24 7.75 -19.04
C ALA A 67 -3.12 8.15 -18.05
N GLU A 68 -2.22 7.26 -17.68
CA GLU A 68 -1.24 7.53 -16.62
C GLU A 68 -0.26 8.65 -16.95
N ASN A 69 0.30 8.69 -18.16
CA ASN A 69 1.31 9.71 -18.48
C ASN A 69 0.68 11.11 -18.44
N GLU A 70 -0.60 11.23 -18.80
CA GLU A 70 -1.37 12.47 -18.68
C GLU A 70 -1.58 12.88 -17.22
N ILE A 71 -1.94 11.91 -16.36
CA ILE A 71 -2.10 12.13 -14.91
C ILE A 71 -0.76 12.53 -14.28
N ALA A 72 0.32 11.78 -14.54
CA ALA A 72 1.64 12.04 -13.98
C ALA A 72 2.18 13.41 -14.41
N LYS A 73 2.02 13.78 -15.69
CA LYS A 73 2.37 15.13 -16.18
C LYS A 73 1.54 16.21 -15.49
N ALA A 74 0.23 16.01 -15.35
CA ALA A 74 -0.63 16.97 -14.68
C ALA A 74 -0.23 17.17 -13.21
N VAL A 75 0.04 16.08 -12.48
CA VAL A 75 0.49 16.13 -11.08
C VAL A 75 1.86 16.80 -10.96
N HIS A 76 2.78 16.53 -11.89
CA HIS A 76 4.07 17.21 -11.99
C HIS A 76 3.93 18.73 -12.15
N ASP A 77 3.02 19.18 -13.02
CA ASP A 77 2.82 20.60 -13.32
C ASP A 77 2.01 21.34 -12.23
N ALA A 78 1.34 20.59 -11.36
CA ALA A 78 0.46 21.15 -10.34
C ALA A 78 1.23 21.75 -9.16
N SER A 79 0.65 22.77 -8.54
CA SER A 79 1.06 23.24 -7.23
C SER A 79 0.51 22.35 -6.10
N ARG A 80 -0.63 21.72 -6.35
CA ARG A 80 -1.35 20.86 -5.41
C ARG A 80 -1.90 19.61 -6.10
N VAL A 81 -1.81 18.47 -5.44
CA VAL A 81 -2.58 17.27 -5.77
C VAL A 81 -3.55 16.98 -4.64
N VAL A 82 -4.82 16.70 -4.96
CA VAL A 82 -5.86 16.29 -4.02
C VAL A 82 -6.36 14.91 -4.41
N LEU A 83 -6.27 13.94 -3.51
CA LEU A 83 -6.94 12.64 -3.66
C LEU A 83 -8.34 12.75 -3.03
N LEU A 84 -9.39 12.49 -3.79
CA LEU A 84 -10.77 12.44 -3.30
C LEU A 84 -11.28 11.00 -3.36
N ASP A 85 -11.55 10.41 -2.20
CA ASP A 85 -11.80 8.98 -2.12
C ASP A 85 -12.85 8.58 -1.08
N ALA A 86 -13.42 7.39 -1.25
CA ALA A 86 -14.06 6.67 -0.16
C ALA A 86 -12.98 5.99 0.68
N VAL A 87 -13.02 6.18 2.00
CA VAL A 87 -12.06 5.53 2.89
C VAL A 87 -12.30 4.02 2.88
N THR A 88 -11.26 3.27 2.55
CA THR A 88 -11.30 1.80 2.47
C THR A 88 -10.33 1.22 3.50
N PHE A 89 -10.88 0.73 4.62
CA PHE A 89 -10.10 0.10 5.70
C PHE A 89 -9.03 1.06 6.27
N GLY A 90 -9.39 2.33 6.46
CA GLY A 90 -8.50 3.42 6.87
C GLY A 90 -7.48 3.84 5.81
N GLY A 91 -7.54 3.30 4.59
CA GLY A 91 -6.69 3.68 3.46
C GLY A 91 -7.48 4.25 2.29
N HIS A 92 -6.81 4.34 1.14
CA HIS A 92 -7.44 4.69 -0.15
C HIS A 92 -8.10 3.46 -0.79
N SER A 93 -9.19 3.66 -1.52
CA SER A 93 -9.84 2.64 -2.33
C SER A 93 -8.96 2.17 -3.48
N SER A 94 -9.30 1.00 -4.03
CA SER A 94 -8.62 0.47 -5.21
C SER A 94 -8.64 1.42 -6.42
N THR A 95 -9.65 2.31 -6.50
CA THR A 95 -9.82 3.30 -7.57
C THR A 95 -8.74 4.37 -7.54
N VAL A 96 -8.51 5.02 -6.39
CA VAL A 96 -7.45 6.02 -6.23
C VAL A 96 -6.07 5.37 -6.25
N LYS A 97 -5.90 4.22 -5.57
CA LYS A 97 -4.64 3.47 -5.58
C LYS A 97 -4.17 3.15 -6.99
N ARG A 98 -5.08 2.87 -7.93
CA ARG A 98 -4.75 2.59 -9.33
C ARG A 98 -3.97 3.72 -10.00
N ALA A 99 -4.30 4.98 -9.69
CA ALA A 99 -3.54 6.14 -10.14
C ALA A 99 -2.31 6.40 -9.28
N GLN A 100 -2.45 6.41 -7.95
CA GLN A 100 -1.37 6.72 -7.02
C GLN A 100 -0.16 5.79 -7.18
N ASP A 101 -0.39 4.48 -7.31
CA ASP A 101 0.66 3.47 -7.45
C ASP A 101 1.57 3.71 -8.66
N ARG A 102 1.07 4.42 -9.67
CA ARG A 102 1.80 4.71 -10.90
C ARG A 102 2.51 6.06 -10.89
N LEU A 103 2.21 6.95 -9.93
CA LEU A 103 2.95 8.19 -9.71
C LEU A 103 4.41 7.96 -9.26
N LEU A 104 4.81 6.71 -9.02
CA LEU A 104 6.20 6.32 -8.74
C LEU A 104 7.19 6.81 -9.82
N CYS A 105 6.73 6.98 -11.06
CA CYS A 105 7.54 7.54 -12.16
C CYS A 105 8.05 8.96 -11.85
N LEU A 106 7.34 9.70 -10.99
CA LEU A 106 7.72 11.05 -10.53
C LEU A 106 8.90 11.05 -9.56
N LEU A 107 9.34 9.88 -9.10
CA LEU A 107 10.43 9.71 -8.15
C LEU A 107 11.67 9.11 -8.82
N SER A 108 12.83 9.37 -8.21
CA SER A 108 14.09 8.77 -8.61
C SER A 108 14.20 7.34 -8.07
N PRO A 109 14.78 6.38 -8.81
CA PRO A 109 15.04 5.05 -8.27
C PRO A 109 16.04 5.07 -7.11
N PHE A 110 16.85 6.12 -6.99
CA PHE A 110 17.86 6.24 -5.95
C PHE A 110 17.26 6.58 -4.58
N PHE A 111 17.98 6.20 -3.53
CA PHE A 111 17.52 6.35 -2.16
C PHE A 111 18.20 7.52 -1.43
N GLU A 112 17.46 8.15 -0.53
CA GLU A 112 17.95 9.12 0.44
C GLU A 112 17.31 8.87 1.82
N LYS A 113 17.81 9.55 2.85
CA LYS A 113 17.19 9.53 4.17
C LYS A 113 16.26 10.75 4.31
N ARG A 114 14.99 10.52 4.65
CA ARG A 114 13.98 11.55 4.91
C ARG A 114 13.10 11.11 6.08
N ALA A 115 12.73 12.03 6.97
CA ALA A 115 11.89 11.72 8.15
C ALA A 115 12.30 10.44 8.91
N LEU A 116 13.62 10.31 9.20
CA LEU A 116 14.26 9.18 9.90
C LEU A 116 14.36 7.84 9.13
N LEU A 117 13.72 7.71 7.97
CA LEU A 117 13.64 6.48 7.19
C LEU A 117 14.28 6.65 5.79
N THR A 118 14.42 5.55 5.07
CA THR A 118 14.89 5.57 3.68
C THR A 118 13.71 5.80 2.74
N HIS A 119 13.85 6.74 1.82
CA HIS A 119 12.86 7.03 0.78
C HIS A 119 13.53 7.16 -0.59
N HIS A 120 12.73 7.14 -1.65
CA HIS A 120 13.20 7.53 -2.97
C HIS A 120 13.52 9.03 -3.04
N ALA A 121 14.62 9.36 -3.70
CA ALA A 121 15.08 10.73 -3.92
C ALA A 121 14.21 11.46 -4.95
N ALA A 122 14.33 12.79 -4.97
CA ALA A 122 13.61 13.61 -5.93
C ALA A 122 14.09 13.36 -7.37
N ARG A 123 13.15 13.21 -8.30
CA ARG A 123 13.44 13.27 -9.74
C ARG A 123 13.44 14.74 -10.20
N TYR A 124 12.40 15.48 -9.83
CA TYR A 124 12.16 16.86 -10.22
C TYR A 124 12.53 17.82 -9.09
N GLU A 125 12.75 19.10 -9.42
CA GLU A 125 13.11 20.12 -8.43
C GLU A 125 11.94 20.49 -7.52
N ARG A 126 10.71 20.41 -8.04
CA ARG A 126 9.49 20.76 -7.33
C ARG A 126 8.55 19.55 -7.26
N ALA A 127 7.80 19.48 -6.17
CA ALA A 127 6.72 18.53 -5.97
C ALA A 127 5.46 19.28 -5.54
N PRO A 128 4.25 18.81 -5.91
CA PRO A 128 3.01 19.42 -5.45
C PRO A 128 2.82 19.20 -3.95
N SER A 129 2.09 20.11 -3.31
CA SER A 129 1.55 19.85 -1.96
C SER A 129 0.54 18.72 -2.02
N PHE A 130 0.59 17.78 -1.08
CA PHE A 130 -0.25 16.58 -1.09
C PHE A 130 -1.47 16.76 -0.19
N HIS A 131 -2.65 16.48 -0.72
CA HIS A 131 -3.89 16.58 0.02
C HIS A 131 -4.74 15.33 -0.15
N ALA A 132 -5.45 14.92 0.91
CA ALA A 132 -6.32 13.76 0.89
C ALA A 132 -7.69 14.09 1.53
N VAL A 133 -8.75 13.82 0.78
CA VAL A 133 -10.14 13.90 1.23
C VAL A 133 -10.69 12.48 1.26
N GLY A 134 -10.93 11.98 2.47
CA GLY A 134 -11.66 10.74 2.69
C GLY A 134 -13.14 11.03 2.92
N TRP A 135 -14.00 10.15 2.41
CA TRP A 135 -15.41 10.10 2.78
C TRP A 135 -15.77 8.73 3.36
N MET A 136 -16.63 8.73 4.37
CA MET A 136 -17.26 7.53 4.91
C MET A 136 -18.72 7.85 5.33
N PRO A 137 -19.66 6.90 5.27
CA PRO A 137 -21.05 7.16 5.66
C PRO A 137 -21.20 7.63 7.12
N ARG A 138 -20.34 7.11 8.00
CA ARG A 138 -20.22 7.48 9.40
C ARG A 138 -18.76 7.40 9.80
N ILE A 139 -18.31 8.35 10.62
CA ILE A 139 -16.95 8.37 11.16
C ILE A 139 -16.65 7.13 12.01
N ASP A 140 -15.53 6.49 11.68
CA ASP A 140 -14.79 5.57 12.53
C ASP A 140 -13.42 6.20 12.84
N GLU A 141 -13.22 6.62 14.09
CA GLU A 141 -12.02 7.36 14.50
C GLU A 141 -10.72 6.58 14.26
N ALA A 142 -10.74 5.26 14.35
CA ALA A 142 -9.55 4.43 14.13
C ALA A 142 -9.20 4.33 12.65
N GLU A 143 -10.20 4.27 11.76
CA GLU A 143 -9.99 4.40 10.31
C GLU A 143 -9.54 5.82 9.93
N VAL A 144 -10.10 6.87 10.56
CA VAL A 144 -9.67 8.26 10.34
C VAL A 144 -8.21 8.45 10.72
N GLU A 145 -7.78 7.99 11.90
CA GLU A 145 -6.39 8.10 12.33
C GLU A 145 -5.43 7.40 11.35
N THR A 146 -5.77 6.19 10.88
CA THR A 146 -5.00 5.48 9.87
C THR A 146 -4.93 6.27 8.55
N PHE A 147 -6.05 6.87 8.12
CA PHE A 147 -6.12 7.64 6.86
C PHE A 147 -5.25 8.90 6.91
N LEU A 148 -5.31 9.66 8.02
CA LEU A 148 -4.49 10.85 8.22
C LEU A 148 -3.00 10.49 8.29
N GLY A 149 -2.65 9.41 9.01
CA GLY A 149 -1.27 8.91 9.06
C GLY A 149 -0.76 8.41 7.72
N LEU A 150 -1.63 7.80 6.90
CA LEU A 150 -1.30 7.39 5.53
C LEU A 150 -1.04 8.61 4.64
N ALA A 151 -1.87 9.66 4.74
CA ALA A 151 -1.68 10.88 3.96
C ALA A 151 -0.33 11.55 4.25
N ASP A 152 0.08 11.62 5.52
CA ASP A 152 1.41 12.09 5.93
C ASP A 152 2.52 11.23 5.31
N ALA A 153 2.45 9.90 5.43
CA ALA A 153 3.43 8.99 4.84
C ALA A 153 3.49 9.10 3.30
N ASN A 154 2.34 9.30 2.64
CA ASN A 154 2.25 9.50 1.20
C ASN A 154 2.87 10.82 0.76
N ALA A 155 2.65 11.89 1.52
CA ALA A 155 3.27 13.19 1.28
C ALA A 155 4.80 13.13 1.43
N ILE A 156 5.33 12.37 2.42
CA ILE A 156 6.78 12.13 2.55
C ILE A 156 7.31 11.41 1.30
N ASN A 157 6.61 10.39 0.80
CA ASN A 157 7.04 9.66 -0.41
C ASN A 157 7.01 10.53 -1.67
N LEU A 158 5.97 11.37 -1.83
CA LEU A 158 5.86 12.30 -2.96
C LEU A 158 6.82 13.49 -2.83
N ILE A 159 7.52 13.61 -1.69
CA ILE A 159 8.44 14.72 -1.40
C ILE A 159 7.69 16.05 -1.35
N SER A 160 6.42 16.00 -0.94
CA SER A 160 5.55 17.16 -0.91
C SER A 160 6.03 18.17 0.14
N PRO A 161 5.94 19.48 -0.12
CA PRO A 161 6.32 20.50 0.84
C PRO A 161 5.30 20.65 1.98
N ARG A 162 4.04 20.30 1.72
CA ARG A 162 2.90 20.39 2.66
C ARG A 162 2.01 19.17 2.55
N VAL A 163 1.34 18.86 3.66
CA VAL A 163 0.26 17.86 3.72
C VAL A 163 -1.01 18.46 4.32
N GLY A 164 -2.16 18.12 3.75
CA GLY A 164 -3.47 18.33 4.35
C GLY A 164 -4.30 17.06 4.20
N ALA A 165 -4.96 16.61 5.26
CA ALA A 165 -5.88 15.49 5.16
C ALA A 165 -7.11 15.67 6.03
N VAL A 166 -8.25 15.21 5.54
CA VAL A 166 -9.53 15.27 6.26
C VAL A 166 -10.40 14.10 5.86
N VAL A 167 -11.21 13.61 6.80
CA VAL A 167 -12.30 12.67 6.54
C VAL A 167 -13.61 13.36 6.85
N VAL A 168 -14.55 13.31 5.91
CA VAL A 168 -15.91 13.86 6.05
C VAL A 168 -16.96 12.75 5.98
N ASP A 169 -18.14 13.01 6.53
CA ASP A 169 -19.22 12.03 6.57
C ASP A 169 -20.58 12.59 6.15
N ASP A 170 -21.59 11.72 6.12
CA ASP A 170 -22.96 12.10 5.76
C ASP A 170 -23.71 12.79 6.91
N THR A 171 -23.21 12.73 8.15
CA THR A 171 -23.89 13.29 9.33
C THR A 171 -23.61 14.77 9.53
N SER A 172 -22.48 15.26 9.02
CA SER A 172 -22.10 16.67 9.05
C SER A 172 -22.97 17.54 8.12
N SER A 173 -23.15 18.82 8.44
CA SER A 173 -23.82 19.76 7.51
C SER A 173 -22.93 20.04 6.29
N PRO A 174 -23.51 20.42 5.13
CA PRO A 174 -22.72 20.84 3.97
C PRO A 174 -21.72 21.96 4.28
N GLU A 175 -22.09 22.93 5.13
CA GLU A 175 -21.22 24.03 5.55
C GLU A 175 -20.04 23.51 6.36
N ALA A 176 -20.29 22.64 7.35
CA ALA A 176 -19.24 22.04 8.17
C ALA A 176 -18.26 21.20 7.32
N ARG A 177 -18.75 20.50 6.29
CA ARG A 177 -17.87 19.79 5.34
C ARG A 177 -17.03 20.73 4.51
N VAL A 178 -17.60 21.80 3.97
CA VAL A 178 -16.84 22.80 3.21
C VAL A 178 -15.79 23.48 4.08
N ASP A 179 -16.11 23.79 5.33
CA ASP A 179 -15.16 24.36 6.30
C ASP A 179 -14.00 23.39 6.58
N ALA A 180 -14.30 22.10 6.79
CA ALA A 180 -13.28 21.06 7.00
C ALA A 180 -12.38 20.88 5.76
N LEU A 181 -12.96 20.89 4.56
CA LEU A 181 -12.21 20.85 3.29
C LEU A 181 -11.33 22.10 3.12
N THR A 182 -11.85 23.28 3.46
CA THR A 182 -11.12 24.54 3.38
C THR A 182 -9.93 24.54 4.35
N GLY A 183 -10.15 24.12 5.60
CA GLY A 183 -9.10 23.98 6.62
C GLY A 183 -7.99 23.02 6.16
N MET A 184 -8.37 21.91 5.53
CA MET A 184 -7.44 20.96 4.96
C MET A 184 -6.60 21.57 3.81
N LEU A 185 -7.22 22.37 2.92
CA LEU A 185 -6.54 23.00 1.78
C LEU A 185 -5.52 24.09 2.16
N VAL A 186 -5.71 24.72 3.32
CA VAL A 186 -4.82 25.77 3.86
C VAL A 186 -3.84 25.23 4.90
N SER A 187 -3.78 23.91 5.09
CA SER A 187 -2.86 23.27 6.03
C SER A 187 -1.41 23.68 5.77
N GLU A 188 -0.74 24.13 6.84
CA GLU A 188 0.70 24.39 6.84
C GLU A 188 1.50 23.20 7.38
N GLU A 189 0.88 22.05 7.63
CA GLU A 189 1.60 20.88 8.16
C GLU A 189 2.72 20.43 7.21
N VAL A 190 3.89 20.17 7.81
CA VAL A 190 5.07 19.65 7.11
C VAL A 190 5.06 18.13 7.20
N PRO A 191 5.17 17.40 6.08
CA PRO A 191 5.13 15.94 6.09
C PRO A 191 6.20 15.33 7.00
N GLY A 192 5.80 14.36 7.81
CA GLY A 192 6.68 13.65 8.74
C GLY A 192 7.05 14.43 10.00
N ALA A 193 6.46 15.60 10.26
CA ALA A 193 6.72 16.37 11.48
C ALA A 193 6.38 15.60 12.77
N ARG A 194 5.46 14.63 12.69
CA ARG A 194 5.07 13.76 13.81
C ARG A 194 6.03 12.57 14.00
N LEU A 195 6.94 12.32 13.06
CA LEU A 195 7.91 11.21 13.12
C LEU A 195 9.17 11.65 13.87
N VAL A 196 9.05 11.69 15.20
CA VAL A 196 10.07 12.26 16.09
C VAL A 196 11.22 11.31 16.39
N ASP A 197 10.98 9.99 16.42
CA ASP A 197 12.01 9.01 16.74
C ASP A 197 11.72 7.61 16.15
N ARG A 198 12.75 6.76 16.11
CA ARG A 198 12.69 5.40 15.55
C ARG A 198 12.03 4.39 16.48
N ALA A 199 12.07 4.59 17.79
CA ALA A 199 11.46 3.68 18.76
C ALA A 199 9.94 3.76 18.69
N SER A 200 9.38 4.96 18.60
CA SER A 200 7.94 5.19 18.41
C SER A 200 7.42 4.58 17.11
N LEU A 201 8.19 4.71 16.01
CA LEU A 201 7.87 4.06 14.73
C LEU A 201 7.87 2.53 14.84
N ARG A 202 8.85 1.97 15.55
CA ARG A 202 8.98 0.53 15.77
C ARG A 202 7.87 -0.01 16.66
N ALA A 203 7.51 0.71 17.71
CA ALA A 203 6.38 0.37 18.57
C ALA A 203 5.07 0.39 17.77
N ALA A 204 4.81 1.44 16.99
CA ALA A 204 3.62 1.52 16.14
C ALA A 204 3.54 0.38 15.10
N LEU A 205 4.69 -0.05 14.54
CA LEU A 205 4.73 -1.23 13.68
C LEU A 205 4.29 -2.50 14.44
N PHE A 206 4.82 -2.71 15.64
CA PHE A 206 4.52 -3.90 16.43
C PHE A 206 3.09 -3.91 16.97
N GLU A 207 2.55 -2.77 17.39
CA GLU A 207 1.13 -2.64 17.73
C GLU A 207 0.24 -3.02 16.53
N ALA A 208 0.54 -2.49 15.34
CA ALA A 208 -0.21 -2.84 14.12
C ALA A 208 -0.03 -4.31 13.69
N ALA A 209 1.14 -4.89 13.93
CA ALA A 209 1.43 -6.29 13.62
C ALA A 209 0.76 -7.26 14.61
N LYS A 210 0.60 -6.86 15.86
CA LYS A 210 -0.14 -7.60 16.87
C LYS A 210 -1.64 -7.51 16.60
N GLY A 211 -2.16 -6.29 16.47
CA GLY A 211 -3.58 -6.01 16.35
C GLY A 211 -4.33 -6.11 17.69
N ASP A 212 -5.64 -5.85 17.65
CA ASP A 212 -6.54 -5.89 18.81
C ASP A 212 -6.88 -7.35 19.17
N PHE A 213 -6.01 -8.01 19.93
CA PHE A 213 -6.18 -9.43 20.22
C PHE A 213 -7.37 -9.75 21.13
N SER A 214 -8.25 -10.63 20.65
CA SER A 214 -8.84 -11.68 21.49
C SER A 214 -7.76 -12.76 21.70
N THR A 215 -7.48 -13.12 22.95
CA THR A 215 -6.58 -14.22 23.31
C THR A 215 -7.21 -15.60 23.07
N GLU A 216 -8.39 -15.65 22.47
CA GLU A 216 -9.12 -16.90 22.25
C GLU A 216 -8.45 -17.71 21.13
N ALA A 217 -7.75 -18.77 21.53
CA ALA A 217 -7.23 -19.77 20.60
C ALA A 217 -8.38 -20.33 19.77
N MET A 218 -8.31 -20.17 18.45
CA MET A 218 -9.27 -20.80 17.56
C MET A 218 -8.83 -22.24 17.29
N ARG A 219 -9.73 -23.04 16.72
CA ARG A 219 -9.37 -24.38 16.26
C ARG A 219 -8.28 -24.29 15.20
N ALA A 220 -7.44 -25.32 15.14
CA ALA A 220 -6.48 -25.51 14.06
C ALA A 220 -7.20 -25.41 12.69
N PRO A 221 -6.64 -24.65 11.73
CA PRO A 221 -7.27 -24.48 10.42
C PRO A 221 -7.24 -25.80 9.65
N ALA A 222 -8.37 -26.20 9.05
CA ALA A 222 -8.41 -27.28 8.08
C ALA A 222 -8.14 -26.78 6.66
N ARG A 223 -8.45 -25.49 6.41
CA ARG A 223 -8.25 -24.83 5.12
C ARG A 223 -7.47 -23.52 5.28
N VAL A 224 -6.23 -23.52 4.78
CA VAL A 224 -5.39 -22.33 4.68
C VAL A 224 -5.42 -21.82 3.24
N ALA A 225 -5.75 -20.55 3.05
CA ALA A 225 -5.68 -19.91 1.73
C ALA A 225 -4.69 -18.75 1.75
N PHE A 226 -3.74 -18.75 0.84
CA PHE A 226 -2.81 -17.65 0.61
C PHE A 226 -3.34 -16.73 -0.47
N LEU A 227 -3.29 -15.42 -0.23
CA LEU A 227 -3.50 -14.40 -1.24
C LEU A 227 -2.18 -13.67 -1.51
N VAL A 228 -1.60 -13.90 -2.68
CA VAL A 228 -0.42 -13.17 -3.16
C VAL A 228 -0.87 -11.84 -3.74
N GLY A 229 -0.52 -10.75 -3.04
CA GLY A 229 -0.86 -9.36 -3.36
C GLY A 229 0.00 -8.69 -4.44
N SER A 230 1.00 -9.40 -4.97
CA SER A 230 1.84 -8.89 -6.06
C SER A 230 1.16 -9.07 -7.42
N ALA A 231 1.18 -8.01 -8.24
CA ALA A 231 0.72 -8.05 -9.63
C ALA A 231 1.81 -8.48 -10.64
N LYS A 232 3.05 -8.72 -10.18
CA LYS A 232 4.12 -9.25 -11.02
C LYS A 232 3.79 -10.63 -11.58
N PRO A 233 4.42 -11.05 -12.70
CA PRO A 233 4.29 -12.41 -13.20
C PRO A 233 4.57 -13.47 -12.12
N LYS A 234 3.78 -14.56 -12.13
CA LYS A 234 3.96 -15.69 -11.21
C LYS A 234 5.38 -16.24 -11.31
N GLY A 235 5.95 -16.63 -10.17
CA GLY A 235 7.32 -17.06 -9.97
C GLY A 235 8.33 -15.93 -9.72
N THR A 236 7.95 -14.65 -9.84
CA THR A 236 8.93 -13.55 -9.85
C THR A 236 8.91 -12.67 -8.60
N SER A 237 7.79 -12.63 -7.86
CA SER A 237 7.63 -11.69 -6.76
C SER A 237 8.23 -12.19 -5.44
N VAL A 238 8.57 -11.26 -4.54
CA VAL A 238 9.03 -11.59 -3.18
C VAL A 238 7.87 -12.09 -2.34
N SER A 239 6.69 -11.47 -2.48
CA SER A 239 5.47 -11.85 -1.76
C SER A 239 5.05 -13.28 -2.06
N GLU A 240 5.13 -13.71 -3.32
CA GLU A 240 4.90 -15.10 -3.72
C GLU A 240 5.92 -16.06 -3.11
N ARG A 241 7.22 -15.72 -3.16
CA ARG A 241 8.28 -16.55 -2.55
C ARG A 241 8.05 -16.74 -1.04
N LEU A 242 7.60 -15.69 -0.35
CA LEU A 242 7.25 -15.75 1.07
C LEU A 242 6.00 -16.61 1.31
N ALA A 243 4.95 -16.44 0.50
CA ALA A 243 3.75 -17.27 0.57
C ALA A 243 4.06 -18.76 0.30
N SER A 244 4.85 -19.07 -0.73
CA SER A 244 5.26 -20.45 -1.04
C SER A 244 6.10 -21.06 0.07
N ALA A 245 7.00 -20.29 0.68
CA ALA A 245 7.80 -20.76 1.82
C ALA A 245 6.94 -21.06 3.06
N MET A 246 5.88 -20.27 3.30
CA MET A 246 4.90 -20.57 4.36
C MET A 246 4.03 -21.77 4.02
N ALA A 247 3.56 -21.89 2.77
CA ALA A 247 2.75 -23.02 2.31
C ALA A 247 3.48 -24.36 2.52
N GLN A 248 4.76 -24.45 2.15
CA GLN A 248 5.59 -25.63 2.38
C GLN A 248 5.71 -25.98 3.87
N ARG A 249 5.77 -24.98 4.75
CA ARG A 249 5.80 -25.20 6.20
C ARG A 249 4.46 -25.70 6.74
N PHE A 250 3.34 -25.21 6.21
CA PHE A 250 2.02 -25.74 6.57
C PHE A 250 1.88 -27.21 6.14
N GLU A 251 2.38 -27.56 4.96
CA GLU A 251 2.41 -28.97 4.50
C GLU A 251 3.21 -29.86 5.45
N HIS A 252 4.36 -29.38 5.96
CA HIS A 252 5.14 -30.12 6.97
C HIS A 252 4.40 -30.26 8.32
N GLU A 253 3.57 -29.29 8.70
CA GLU A 253 2.67 -29.35 9.86
C GLU A 253 1.41 -30.20 9.56
N GLY A 254 1.29 -30.79 8.38
CA GLY A 254 0.15 -31.64 7.98
C GLY A 254 -1.12 -30.87 7.62
N VAL A 255 -1.01 -29.56 7.35
CA VAL A 255 -2.14 -28.68 6.98
C VAL A 255 -2.05 -28.33 5.49
N GLY A 256 -3.09 -28.69 4.74
CA GLY A 256 -3.18 -28.34 3.32
C GLY A 256 -3.39 -26.83 3.11
N SER A 257 -2.79 -26.29 2.04
CA SER A 257 -2.97 -24.89 1.68
C SER A 257 -3.16 -24.67 0.17
N GLU A 258 -3.87 -23.59 -0.17
CA GLU A 258 -4.13 -23.16 -1.55
C GLU A 258 -3.52 -21.77 -1.77
N VAL A 259 -2.98 -21.49 -2.96
CA VAL A 259 -2.35 -20.20 -3.30
C VAL A 259 -3.12 -19.51 -4.42
N HIS A 260 -3.60 -18.31 -4.13
CA HIS A 260 -4.34 -17.44 -5.04
C HIS A 260 -3.55 -16.16 -5.33
N PHE A 261 -3.82 -15.53 -6.48
CA PHE A 261 -3.10 -14.35 -6.94
C PHE A 261 -4.08 -13.23 -7.24
N VAL A 262 -3.80 -12.02 -6.74
CA VAL A 262 -4.67 -10.85 -7.00
C VAL A 262 -4.82 -10.53 -8.49
N ALA A 263 -3.81 -10.86 -9.30
CA ALA A 263 -3.85 -10.69 -10.76
C ALA A 263 -4.96 -11.51 -11.43
N ASP A 264 -5.35 -12.66 -10.85
CA ASP A 264 -6.42 -13.51 -11.37
C ASP A 264 -7.82 -12.99 -10.95
N LEU A 265 -7.88 -12.12 -9.93
CA LEU A 265 -9.11 -11.64 -9.30
C LEU A 265 -9.61 -10.29 -9.83
N GLN A 266 -9.02 -9.75 -10.90
CA GLN A 266 -9.34 -8.40 -11.40
C GLN A 266 -10.68 -8.32 -12.15
N HIS A 267 -11.04 -9.38 -12.89
CA HIS A 267 -12.26 -9.40 -13.71
C HIS A 267 -13.42 -10.03 -12.95
N GLU A 268 -14.65 -9.69 -13.32
CA GLU A 268 -15.85 -10.29 -12.74
C GLU A 268 -16.35 -11.40 -13.67
N ASN A 269 -16.26 -12.63 -13.20
CA ASN A 269 -16.76 -13.82 -13.88
C ASN A 269 -16.95 -14.97 -12.88
N THR A 270 -17.63 -16.04 -13.29
CA THR A 270 -17.96 -17.19 -12.44
C THR A 270 -16.74 -17.82 -11.76
N ARG A 271 -15.59 -17.88 -12.45
CA ARG A 271 -14.35 -18.41 -11.87
C ARG A 271 -13.85 -17.52 -10.75
N THR A 272 -13.76 -16.21 -10.98
CA THR A 272 -13.32 -15.26 -9.96
C THR A 272 -14.25 -15.22 -8.75
N SER A 273 -15.57 -15.36 -8.95
CA SER A 273 -16.53 -15.50 -7.85
C SER A 273 -16.23 -16.73 -7.00
N ALA A 274 -15.94 -17.88 -7.62
CA ALA A 274 -15.59 -19.11 -6.90
C ALA A 274 -14.26 -18.98 -6.14
N GLU A 275 -13.25 -18.34 -6.73
CA GLU A 275 -11.97 -18.08 -6.05
C GLU A 275 -12.14 -17.12 -4.85
N LEU A 276 -12.97 -16.08 -4.98
CA LEU A 276 -13.29 -15.16 -3.88
C LEU A 276 -14.05 -15.86 -2.74
N GLU A 277 -15.00 -16.75 -3.05
CA GLU A 277 -15.70 -17.57 -2.07
C GLU A 277 -14.75 -18.54 -1.35
N ALA A 278 -13.79 -19.13 -2.07
CA ALA A 278 -12.77 -19.97 -1.47
C ALA A 278 -11.92 -19.19 -0.46
N LEU A 279 -11.41 -18.01 -0.84
CA LEU A 279 -10.65 -17.11 0.03
C LEU A 279 -11.47 -16.64 1.24
N ALA A 280 -12.72 -16.23 1.00
CA ALA A 280 -13.62 -15.75 2.04
C ALA A 280 -14.04 -16.84 3.05
N SER A 281 -14.03 -18.11 2.63
CA SER A 281 -14.43 -19.26 3.45
C SER A 281 -13.28 -20.01 4.11
N ALA A 282 -12.03 -19.59 3.89
CA ALA A 282 -10.88 -20.21 4.53
C ALA A 282 -10.90 -20.05 6.07
N ASP A 283 -10.44 -21.07 6.78
CA ASP A 283 -10.28 -21.02 8.24
C ASP A 283 -9.15 -20.07 8.62
N LEU A 284 -8.12 -19.99 7.77
CA LEU A 284 -7.02 -19.04 7.83
C LEU A 284 -6.75 -18.46 6.44
N LEU A 285 -6.97 -17.15 6.29
CA LEU A 285 -6.48 -16.37 5.16
C LEU A 285 -5.09 -15.82 5.49
N VAL A 286 -4.11 -16.02 4.61
CA VAL A 286 -2.78 -15.42 4.73
C VAL A 286 -2.55 -14.48 3.56
N LEU A 287 -2.50 -13.17 3.83
CA LEU A 287 -2.15 -12.16 2.84
C LEU A 287 -0.63 -12.02 2.76
N ALA A 288 -0.03 -12.18 1.58
CA ALA A 288 1.37 -11.86 1.34
C ALA A 288 1.45 -10.76 0.26
N ALA A 289 1.78 -9.54 0.64
CA ALA A 289 1.71 -8.38 -0.26
C ALA A 289 2.97 -7.49 -0.22
N PRO A 290 3.34 -6.87 -1.36
CA PRO A 290 4.35 -5.83 -1.36
C PRO A 290 3.77 -4.51 -0.83
N LEU A 291 4.63 -3.59 -0.43
CA LEU A 291 4.24 -2.26 0.04
C LEU A 291 4.33 -1.19 -1.06
N TYR A 292 3.22 -0.50 -1.35
CA TYR A 292 3.13 0.57 -2.35
C TYR A 292 2.57 1.83 -1.69
N TRP A 293 3.41 2.88 -1.57
CA TRP A 293 3.06 4.14 -0.89
C TRP A 293 2.58 3.92 0.55
N ASP A 294 3.37 3.20 1.37
CA ASP A 294 3.06 2.83 2.76
C ASP A 294 1.70 2.09 2.95
N ALA A 295 1.09 1.60 1.86
CA ALA A 295 -0.17 0.88 1.85
C ALA A 295 -0.10 -0.35 0.93
N LEU A 296 -1.22 -1.08 0.83
CA LEU A 296 -1.37 -2.22 -0.09
C LEU A 296 -1.54 -1.73 -1.54
N PRO A 297 -1.07 -2.47 -2.55
CA PRO A 297 -1.27 -2.13 -3.96
C PRO A 297 -2.76 -2.08 -4.34
N ALA A 298 -3.09 -1.36 -5.43
CA ALA A 298 -4.45 -1.24 -5.93
C ALA A 298 -5.16 -2.58 -6.15
N LEU A 299 -4.48 -3.57 -6.75
CA LEU A 299 -5.05 -4.90 -6.99
C LEU A 299 -5.25 -5.71 -5.69
N THR A 300 -4.37 -5.52 -4.70
CA THR A 300 -4.58 -6.12 -3.38
C THR A 300 -5.79 -5.49 -2.71
N THR A 301 -5.88 -4.17 -2.72
CA THR A 301 -7.01 -3.42 -2.16
C THR A 301 -8.33 -3.86 -2.80
N LEU A 302 -8.38 -3.99 -4.13
CA LEU A 302 -9.55 -4.49 -4.86
C LEU A 302 -9.95 -5.89 -4.42
N ALA A 303 -8.98 -6.80 -4.27
CA ALA A 303 -9.25 -8.16 -3.80
C ALA A 303 -9.84 -8.16 -2.37
N LEU A 304 -9.30 -7.33 -1.47
CA LEU A 304 -9.82 -7.20 -0.11
C LEU A 304 -11.23 -6.57 -0.07
N GLU A 305 -11.50 -5.55 -0.89
CA GLU A 305 -12.86 -4.97 -1.06
C GLU A 305 -13.87 -6.05 -1.48
N ARG A 306 -13.49 -6.90 -2.44
CA ARG A 306 -14.32 -8.01 -2.92
C ARG A 306 -14.51 -9.11 -1.88
N ILE A 307 -13.45 -9.51 -1.17
CA ILE A 307 -13.55 -10.49 -0.08
C ILE A 307 -14.44 -9.97 1.05
N ALA A 308 -14.30 -8.69 1.44
CA ALA A 308 -15.15 -8.06 2.45
C ALA A 308 -16.62 -8.08 2.03
N THR A 309 -16.91 -7.87 0.74
CA THR A 309 -18.27 -7.92 0.18
C THR A 309 -18.87 -9.31 0.31
N VAL A 310 -18.13 -10.36 -0.08
CA VAL A 310 -18.56 -11.75 0.06
C VAL A 310 -18.83 -12.09 1.53
N ARG A 311 -17.95 -11.65 2.44
CA ARG A 311 -18.08 -11.96 3.88
C ARG A 311 -19.18 -11.18 4.58
N ALA A 312 -19.50 -9.97 4.13
CA ALA A 312 -20.65 -9.22 4.63
C ALA A 312 -21.98 -9.94 4.32
N ALA A 313 -22.07 -10.69 3.22
CA ALA A 313 -23.25 -11.47 2.87
C ALA A 313 -23.43 -12.76 3.71
N GLY A 314 -22.35 -13.26 4.32
CA GLY A 314 -22.38 -14.47 5.15
C GLY A 314 -21.14 -14.58 6.04
N PRO A 315 -21.09 -13.87 7.19
CA PRO A 315 -19.92 -13.85 8.06
C PRO A 315 -19.56 -15.26 8.56
N LYS A 316 -18.28 -15.62 8.45
CA LYS A 316 -17.75 -16.90 8.93
C LYS A 316 -16.63 -16.65 9.92
N ARG A 317 -16.52 -17.44 10.98
CA ARG A 317 -15.33 -17.42 11.83
C ARG A 317 -14.12 -17.84 11.01
N GLY A 318 -13.06 -17.05 11.03
CA GLY A 318 -11.79 -17.35 10.37
C GLY A 318 -10.71 -16.41 10.88
N LYS A 319 -9.45 -16.81 10.68
CA LYS A 319 -8.28 -16.00 10.99
C LYS A 319 -7.75 -15.29 9.76
N LEU A 320 -7.10 -14.16 9.98
CA LEU A 320 -6.29 -13.46 8.99
C LEU A 320 -4.88 -13.32 9.53
N ALA A 321 -3.87 -13.72 8.75
CA ALA A 321 -2.48 -13.32 8.98
C ALA A 321 -2.00 -12.49 7.79
N ALA A 322 -1.06 -11.59 8.01
CA ALA A 322 -0.48 -10.80 6.93
C ALA A 322 1.05 -10.83 6.94
N LEU A 323 1.62 -10.82 5.76
CA LEU A 323 3.03 -10.63 5.50
C LEU A 323 3.16 -9.46 4.52
N VAL A 324 3.86 -8.41 4.95
CA VAL A 324 4.05 -7.20 4.15
C VAL A 324 5.54 -6.99 3.93
N ASN A 325 5.98 -7.04 2.68
CA ASN A 325 7.38 -6.83 2.31
C ASN A 325 7.60 -5.44 1.68
N CYS A 326 8.66 -4.76 2.09
CA CYS A 326 9.03 -3.42 1.65
C CYS A 326 10.33 -3.43 0.82
N GLY A 327 10.46 -2.52 -0.15
CA GLY A 327 11.70 -2.28 -0.88
C GLY A 327 12.74 -1.46 -0.11
N PHE A 328 12.35 -0.78 0.96
CA PHE A 328 13.24 -0.03 1.86
C PHE A 328 13.76 -0.93 2.99
N PRO A 329 14.94 -0.64 3.57
CA PRO A 329 15.53 -1.48 4.62
C PRO A 329 14.75 -1.45 5.94
N GLU A 330 13.97 -0.41 6.19
CA GLU A 330 13.17 -0.24 7.40
C GLU A 330 11.80 -0.92 7.28
N PRO A 331 11.48 -1.98 8.05
CA PRO A 331 10.14 -2.57 8.05
C PRO A 331 9.04 -1.62 8.59
N GLU A 332 9.41 -0.54 9.27
CA GLU A 332 8.49 0.46 9.84
C GLU A 332 7.62 1.16 8.77
N HIS A 333 8.00 1.08 7.50
CA HIS A 333 7.13 1.51 6.38
C HIS A 333 5.84 0.67 6.29
N ALA A 334 5.85 -0.59 6.74
CA ALA A 334 4.68 -1.47 6.69
C ALA A 334 3.63 -1.17 7.77
N ARG A 335 3.91 -0.27 8.73
CA ARG A 335 3.02 0.00 9.87
C ARG A 335 1.60 0.37 9.44
N THR A 336 1.48 1.25 8.45
CA THR A 336 0.18 1.74 7.98
C THR A 336 -0.55 0.68 7.16
N ALA A 337 0.17 -0.08 6.32
CA ALA A 337 -0.40 -1.22 5.62
C ALA A 337 -0.93 -2.31 6.57
N LEU A 338 -0.24 -2.58 7.69
CA LEU A 338 -0.73 -3.52 8.69
C LEU A 338 -1.93 -2.98 9.47
N ARG A 339 -2.00 -1.67 9.76
CA ARG A 339 -3.23 -1.03 10.29
C ARG A 339 -4.40 -1.17 9.32
N ILE A 340 -4.18 -1.00 8.01
CA ILE A 340 -5.19 -1.23 6.97
C ILE A 340 -5.68 -2.69 7.00
N VAL A 341 -4.77 -3.65 7.19
CA VAL A 341 -5.14 -5.06 7.36
C VAL A 341 -5.97 -5.30 8.62
N CYS A 342 -5.69 -4.61 9.73
CA CYS A 342 -6.50 -4.67 10.95
C CYS A 342 -7.94 -4.21 10.68
N HIS A 343 -8.10 -3.07 10.01
CA HIS A 343 -9.40 -2.53 9.63
C HIS A 343 -10.16 -3.43 8.66
N PHE A 344 -9.45 -4.03 7.70
CA PHE A 344 -10.02 -5.07 6.84
C PHE A 344 -10.47 -6.30 7.64
N ALA A 345 -9.66 -6.78 8.59
CA ALA A 345 -10.01 -7.91 9.43
C ALA A 345 -11.30 -7.63 10.20
N ALA A 346 -11.41 -6.46 10.83
CA ALA A 346 -12.61 -6.04 11.57
C ALA A 346 -13.84 -5.98 10.66
N ARG A 347 -13.75 -5.28 9.52
CA ARG A 347 -14.86 -5.10 8.58
C ARG A 347 -15.28 -6.39 7.90
N ALA A 348 -14.35 -7.32 7.66
CA ALA A 348 -14.64 -8.64 7.11
C ALA A 348 -14.86 -9.70 8.19
N HIS A 349 -14.94 -9.35 9.48
CA HIS A 349 -15.15 -10.29 10.60
C HIS A 349 -14.12 -11.43 10.69
N TYR A 350 -12.86 -11.16 10.36
CA TYR A 350 -11.74 -12.04 10.66
C TYR A 350 -11.18 -11.75 12.05
N HIS A 351 -10.67 -12.78 12.71
CA HIS A 351 -9.76 -12.61 13.84
C HIS A 351 -8.34 -12.39 13.29
N LEU A 352 -7.76 -11.21 13.53
CA LEU A 352 -6.38 -10.98 13.15
C LEU A 352 -5.45 -11.83 14.01
N ALA A 353 -4.70 -12.72 13.36
CA ALA A 353 -3.76 -13.65 13.97
C ALA A 353 -2.35 -13.08 14.10
N GLY A 354 -2.04 -12.02 13.36
CA GLY A 354 -0.77 -11.30 13.43
C GLY A 354 -0.19 -10.93 12.06
N GLY A 355 0.79 -10.02 12.09
CA GLY A 355 1.45 -9.43 10.94
C GLY A 355 2.96 -9.64 10.97
N LEU A 356 3.55 -9.88 9.81
CA LEU A 356 4.98 -10.05 9.60
C LEU A 356 5.47 -8.96 8.63
N ALA A 357 6.30 -8.04 9.11
CA ALA A 357 6.82 -6.94 8.30
C ALA A 357 8.28 -7.14 7.92
N LEU A 358 8.55 -7.27 6.62
CA LEU A 358 9.89 -7.49 6.09
C LEU A 358 10.43 -6.23 5.41
N GLY A 359 11.49 -5.65 5.98
CA GLY A 359 12.33 -4.67 5.31
C GLY A 359 13.29 -5.33 4.32
N ALA A 360 13.93 -4.52 3.47
CA ALA A 360 14.97 -4.96 2.54
C ALA A 360 14.53 -6.10 1.59
N GLY A 361 13.27 -6.14 1.18
CA GLY A 361 12.71 -7.21 0.35
C GLY A 361 13.45 -7.40 -0.98
N GLY A 362 14.14 -6.38 -1.49
CA GLY A 362 15.01 -6.48 -2.67
C GLY A 362 16.23 -7.41 -2.49
N MET A 363 16.57 -7.77 -1.25
CA MET A 363 17.63 -8.74 -0.95
C MET A 363 17.15 -10.19 -0.97
N VAL A 364 15.85 -10.45 -1.06
CA VAL A 364 15.34 -11.81 -1.24
C VAL A 364 15.71 -12.26 -2.66
N GLY A 365 16.72 -13.14 -2.73
CA GLY A 365 17.30 -13.63 -3.96
C GLY A 365 16.34 -14.52 -4.74
N GLU A 366 16.62 -14.73 -6.03
CA GLU A 366 15.79 -15.59 -6.89
C GLU A 366 15.72 -17.04 -6.35
N GLY A 367 14.60 -17.71 -6.60
CA GLY A 367 14.35 -19.08 -6.15
C GLY A 367 13.78 -19.22 -4.72
N PRO A 368 13.67 -20.45 -4.21
CA PRO A 368 13.04 -20.75 -2.92
C PRO A 368 13.79 -20.11 -1.74
N ILE A 369 13.05 -19.59 -0.75
CA ILE A 369 13.63 -18.93 0.43
C ILE A 369 14.55 -19.86 1.21
N ASP A 370 14.16 -21.13 1.38
CA ASP A 370 14.92 -22.08 2.19
C ASP A 370 16.28 -22.47 1.59
N ALA A 371 16.44 -22.33 0.28
CA ALA A 371 17.70 -22.56 -0.43
C ALA A 371 18.68 -21.38 -0.32
N GLN A 372 18.20 -20.20 0.06
CA GLN A 372 19.04 -18.99 0.17
C GLN A 372 19.89 -19.04 1.43
N ARG A 373 21.05 -18.39 1.42
CA ARG A 373 21.92 -18.25 2.60
C ARG A 373 22.31 -16.80 2.79
N GLY A 374 22.58 -16.39 4.04
CA GLY A 374 23.20 -15.11 4.35
C GLY A 374 22.35 -14.22 5.27
N PRO A 375 22.28 -12.91 5.03
CA PRO A 375 21.73 -11.96 6.01
C PRO A 375 20.21 -12.10 6.26
N MET A 376 19.48 -12.84 5.41
CA MET A 376 18.03 -13.05 5.53
C MET A 376 17.64 -14.33 6.30
N GLU A 377 18.56 -15.00 7.01
CA GLU A 377 18.24 -16.22 7.79
C GLU A 377 17.19 -15.96 8.90
N HIS A 378 17.08 -14.73 9.39
CA HIS A 378 16.03 -14.33 10.35
C HIS A 378 14.62 -14.54 9.78
N VAL A 379 14.44 -14.37 8.46
CA VAL A 379 13.16 -14.60 7.78
C VAL A 379 12.72 -16.04 7.95
N LYS A 380 13.60 -17.02 7.70
CA LYS A 380 13.26 -18.45 7.82
C LYS A 380 12.78 -18.80 9.23
N LYS A 381 13.52 -18.35 10.25
CA LYS A 381 13.17 -18.57 11.66
C LYS A 381 11.82 -17.95 12.02
N ALA A 382 11.54 -16.75 11.54
CA ALA A 382 10.26 -16.09 11.75
C ALA A 382 9.12 -16.84 11.05
N LEU A 383 9.32 -17.32 9.82
CA LEU A 383 8.33 -18.13 9.10
C LEU A 383 8.10 -19.48 9.80
N ASP A 384 9.15 -20.16 10.26
CA ASP A 384 9.04 -21.42 11.02
C ASP A 384 8.18 -21.21 12.26
N SER A 385 8.50 -20.19 13.07
CA SER A 385 7.79 -19.90 14.31
C SER A 385 6.34 -19.45 14.06
N ALA A 386 6.09 -18.63 13.04
CA ALA A 386 4.75 -18.16 12.71
C ALA A 386 3.85 -19.30 12.20
N VAL A 387 4.33 -20.11 11.26
CA VAL A 387 3.53 -21.20 10.68
C VAL A 387 3.25 -22.27 11.72
N HIS A 388 4.23 -22.61 12.56
CA HIS A 388 4.05 -23.57 13.65
C HIS A 388 2.89 -23.18 14.58
N ALA A 389 2.81 -21.91 14.98
CA ALA A 389 1.70 -21.40 15.80
C ALA A 389 0.37 -21.36 15.04
N LEU A 390 0.37 -20.81 13.82
CA LEU A 390 -0.84 -20.68 13.00
C LEU A 390 -1.46 -22.04 12.66
N ALA A 391 -0.66 -23.09 12.42
CA ALA A 391 -1.12 -24.45 12.16
C ALA A 391 -1.90 -25.07 13.33
N ARG A 392 -1.70 -24.57 14.55
CA ARG A 392 -2.46 -24.98 15.74
C ARG A 392 -3.64 -24.07 16.07
N GLY A 393 -3.90 -23.06 15.24
CA GLY A 393 -4.94 -22.06 15.50
C GLY A 393 -4.53 -21.02 16.56
N GLU A 394 -3.23 -20.91 16.86
CA GLU A 394 -2.66 -19.86 17.70
C GLU A 394 -2.42 -18.58 16.89
N ASN A 395 -1.98 -17.51 17.55
CA ASN A 395 -1.57 -16.26 16.89
C ASN A 395 -0.07 -16.30 16.58
N VAL A 396 0.39 -15.44 15.67
CA VAL A 396 1.80 -15.28 15.35
C VAL A 396 2.55 -14.85 16.63
N PRO A 397 3.59 -15.60 17.07
CA PRO A 397 4.32 -15.26 18.28
C PRO A 397 5.03 -13.91 18.16
N GLU A 398 5.12 -13.16 19.26
CA GLU A 398 5.81 -11.86 19.28
C GLU A 398 7.25 -11.97 18.78
N ALA A 399 7.97 -13.03 19.16
CA ALA A 399 9.33 -13.27 18.69
C ALA A 399 9.42 -13.46 17.15
N ALA A 400 8.38 -13.99 16.51
CA ALA A 400 8.32 -14.10 15.06
C ALA A 400 8.05 -12.74 14.39
N ILE A 401 7.18 -11.92 14.99
CA ILE A 401 6.91 -10.54 14.56
C ILE A 401 8.20 -9.71 14.62
N GLU A 402 8.88 -9.74 15.77
CA GLU A 402 10.12 -9.01 16.00
C GLU A 402 11.24 -9.51 15.08
N GLY A 403 11.42 -10.84 15.01
CA GLY A 403 12.46 -11.47 14.21
C GLY A 403 12.28 -11.29 12.71
N MET A 404 11.05 -11.23 12.18
CA MET A 404 10.82 -10.87 10.77
C MET A 404 11.28 -9.43 10.49
N ALA A 405 11.04 -8.54 11.45
CA ALA A 405 11.34 -7.13 11.32
C ALA A 405 12.81 -6.81 11.67
N ASP A 406 13.67 -7.79 11.89
CA ASP A 406 15.10 -7.57 12.08
C ASP A 406 15.78 -7.00 10.82
N LYS A 407 16.84 -6.21 11.04
CA LYS A 407 17.59 -5.60 9.96
C LYS A 407 18.62 -6.58 9.42
N ALA A 408 18.47 -6.93 8.15
CA ALA A 408 19.43 -7.77 7.44
C ALA A 408 20.82 -7.11 7.28
N MET A 409 20.88 -5.77 7.22
CA MET A 409 22.12 -5.00 7.12
C MET A 409 21.94 -3.53 7.55
N ALA A 410 23.05 -2.79 7.62
CA ALA A 410 23.02 -1.35 7.85
C ALA A 410 22.31 -0.60 6.71
N GLU A 411 21.45 0.36 7.06
CA GLU A 411 20.63 1.12 6.11
C GLU A 411 21.47 1.92 5.09
N SER A 412 22.62 2.46 5.51
CA SER A 412 23.55 3.16 4.61
C SER A 412 24.14 2.24 3.55
N LEU A 413 24.50 1.01 3.94
CA LEU A 413 24.99 -0.01 3.02
C LEU A 413 23.89 -0.45 2.06
N TYR A 414 22.66 -0.64 2.55
CA TYR A 414 21.51 -0.96 1.70
C TYR A 414 21.26 0.14 0.65
N ARG A 415 21.27 1.42 1.05
CA ARG A 415 21.09 2.55 0.12
C ARG A 415 22.18 2.57 -0.96
N PHE A 416 23.43 2.34 -0.57
CA PHE A 416 24.55 2.26 -1.50
C PHE A 416 24.40 1.11 -2.51
N LEU A 417 24.12 -0.11 -2.01
CA LEU A 417 23.93 -1.29 -2.85
C LEU A 417 22.72 -1.16 -3.77
N GLY A 418 21.61 -0.58 -3.28
CA GLY A 418 20.44 -0.27 -4.10
C GLY A 418 20.77 0.66 -5.26
N GLY A 419 21.58 1.69 -5.03
CA GLY A 419 22.07 2.57 -6.09
C GLY A 419 22.89 1.84 -7.16
N LEU A 420 23.77 0.91 -6.75
CA LEU A 420 24.50 0.05 -7.70
C LEU A 420 23.55 -0.88 -8.47
N GLY A 421 22.55 -1.46 -7.78
CA GLY A 421 21.53 -2.32 -8.38
C GLY A 421 20.75 -1.62 -9.50
N TRP A 422 20.31 -0.38 -9.28
CA TRP A 422 19.59 0.39 -10.31
C TRP A 422 20.47 0.74 -11.51
N ARG A 423 21.74 1.09 -11.28
CA ARG A 423 22.70 1.32 -12.37
C ARG A 423 22.95 0.06 -13.20
N TYR A 424 23.07 -1.09 -12.53
CA TYR A 424 23.19 -2.38 -13.20
C TYR A 424 21.93 -2.73 -14.01
N GLN A 425 20.73 -2.49 -13.46
CA GLN A 425 19.48 -2.71 -14.18
C GLN A 425 19.35 -1.82 -15.41
N ALA A 426 19.78 -0.55 -15.35
CA ALA A 426 19.84 0.31 -16.54
C ALA A 426 20.78 -0.28 -17.60
N HIS A 427 21.98 -0.71 -17.21
CA HIS A 427 22.93 -1.35 -18.12
C HIS A 427 22.36 -2.62 -18.77
N LYS A 428 21.74 -3.51 -17.99
CA LYS A 428 21.10 -4.75 -18.46
C LYS A 428 19.99 -4.49 -19.48
N ASN A 429 19.28 -3.36 -19.36
CA ASN A 429 18.20 -2.95 -20.26
C ASN A 429 18.67 -2.06 -21.42
N GLY A 430 19.97 -1.82 -21.59
CA GLY A 430 20.51 -0.97 -22.66
C GLY A 430 20.20 0.52 -22.46
N ILE A 431 19.89 0.94 -21.24
CA ILE A 431 19.56 2.33 -20.90
C ILE A 431 20.83 3.08 -20.47
N PRO A 432 21.14 4.25 -21.06
CA PRO A 432 22.26 5.08 -20.62
C PRO A 432 22.15 5.49 -19.15
N GLN A 433 23.26 5.55 -18.43
CA GLN A 433 23.26 5.93 -17.01
C GLN A 433 22.70 7.34 -16.77
N SER A 434 22.91 8.28 -17.71
CA SER A 434 22.33 9.63 -17.68
C SER A 434 20.81 9.64 -17.76
N ALA A 435 20.19 8.60 -18.33
CA ALA A 435 18.74 8.51 -18.44
C ALA A 435 18.08 8.21 -17.09
N LEU A 436 18.77 7.60 -16.12
CA LEU A 436 18.20 7.34 -14.78
C LEU A 436 17.78 8.64 -14.06
N THR A 437 18.46 9.74 -14.37
CA THR A 437 18.16 11.09 -13.86
C THR A 437 17.34 11.93 -14.83
N ALA A 438 16.78 11.34 -15.90
CA ALA A 438 15.96 12.06 -16.86
C ALA A 438 14.71 12.67 -16.19
N ARG A 439 14.33 13.85 -16.67
CA ARG A 439 13.14 14.60 -16.22
C ARG A 439 12.20 14.82 -17.41
N PRO A 440 11.55 13.77 -17.92
CA PRO A 440 10.79 13.83 -19.19
C PRO A 440 9.54 14.74 -19.15
N PHE A 441 9.20 15.30 -17.99
CA PHE A 441 8.05 16.20 -17.82
C PHE A 441 8.46 17.67 -17.62
N ASP A 442 9.74 17.96 -17.39
CA ASP A 442 10.23 19.33 -17.45
C ASP A 442 10.04 19.83 -18.90
N THR A 443 9.44 21.00 -19.08
CA THR A 443 9.47 21.68 -20.37
C THR A 443 10.88 22.23 -20.59
N GLU A 444 11.42 22.09 -21.79
CA GLU A 444 12.69 22.73 -22.20
C GLU A 444 12.67 24.26 -22.03
#